data_AF-A0A2D6TXQ0-F1
#
_entry.id   AF-A0A2D6TXQ0-F1
#
_cell.length_a   1.000
_cell.length_b   1.000
_cell.length_c   1.000
_cell.angle_alpha   90.00
_cell.angle_beta   90.00
_cell.angle_gamma   90.00
#
_symmetry.space_group_name_H-M   'P 1'
#
loop_
_entity.id
_entity.type
_entity.pdbx_description
1 polymer ?
#
loop_
_entity_poly.entity_id
_entity_poly.type
_entity_poly.pdbx_seq_one_letter_code
_entity_poly.pdbx_strand_id
1 'polypeptide(L)' 'MVNGILSSEIKGRWVVLLDERVIASGDDIKEIIKEAQDKYPNEKFILAKVPEKGAMIY' A
#
# COMPACT_ATOMS: atom_id res chain seq x y z
N MET A 1 7.46 4.88 -19.20
CA MET A 1 8.02 5.45 -17.95
C MET A 1 6.93 5.34 -16.89
N VAL A 2 6.98 4.33 -16.03
CA VAL A 2 6.03 4.21 -14.92
C VAL A 2 6.54 5.15 -13.83
N ASN A 3 6.05 6.39 -13.82
CA ASN A 3 6.31 7.31 -12.73
C ASN A 3 5.54 6.77 -11.52
N GLY A 4 6.23 5.95 -10.72
CA GLY A 4 5.76 5.48 -9.43
C GLY A 4 5.59 6.69 -8.50
N ILE A 5 4.43 7.33 -8.57
CA ILE A 5 3.97 8.27 -7.56
C ILE A 5 3.57 7.42 -6.36
N LEU A 6 4.57 6.96 -5.60
CA LEU A 6 4.39 6.98 -4.16
C LEU A 6 4.50 8.46 -3.81
N SER A 7 3.36 9.13 -3.64
CA SER A 7 3.35 10.51 -3.14
C SER A 7 4.16 10.52 -1.83
N SER A 8 4.79 11.64 -1.48
CA SER A 8 5.52 11.78 -0.20
C SER A 8 4.70 11.34 1.03
N GLU A 9 3.37 11.28 0.86
CA GLU A 9 2.34 10.95 1.83
C GLU A 9 2.31 9.47 2.22
N ILE A 10 2.90 8.56 1.45
CA ILE A 10 2.92 7.11 1.79
C ILE A 10 4.28 6.62 2.27
N LYS A 11 5.29 7.49 2.33
CA LYS A 11 6.57 7.17 2.97
C LYS A 11 6.37 6.80 4.43
N GLY A 12 6.99 5.72 4.87
CA GLY A 12 6.84 5.24 6.24
C GLY A 12 5.48 4.61 6.54
N ARG A 13 4.56 4.50 5.57
CA ARG A 13 3.22 3.92 5.78
C ARG A 13 3.12 2.49 5.27
N TRP A 14 2.22 1.73 5.87
CA TRP A 14 1.74 0.49 5.28
C TRP A 14 0.89 0.81 4.06
N VAL A 15 1.01 0.00 3.01
CA VAL A 15 0.21 0.09 1.80
C VAL A 15 -0.35 -1.29 1.47
N VAL A 16 -1.57 -1.31 0.98
CA VAL A 16 -2.18 -2.49 0.36
C VAL A 16 -2.27 -2.25 -1.14
N LEU A 17 -1.76 -3.21 -1.89
CA LEU A 17 -1.72 -3.23 -3.34
C LEU A 17 -2.67 -4.30 -3.86
N LEU A 18 -3.50 -3.93 -4.83
CA LEU A 18 -4.29 -4.85 -5.62
C LEU A 18 -4.00 -4.55 -7.09
N ASP A 19 -3.57 -5.57 -7.83
CA ASP A 19 -2.96 -5.45 -9.16
C ASP A 19 -1.84 -4.40 -9.17
N GLU A 20 -1.99 -3.34 -9.97
CA GLU A 20 -1.01 -2.26 -10.13
C GLU A 20 -1.38 -1.00 -9.33
N ARG A 21 -2.27 -1.10 -8.34
CA ARG A 21 -2.84 0.06 -7.63
C ARG A 21 -2.72 -0.06 -6.12
N VAL A 22 -2.39 1.06 -5.46
CA VAL A 22 -2.53 1.21 -4.01
C VAL A 22 -4.01 1.44 -3.70
N ILE A 23 -4.61 0.55 -2.91
CA ILE A 23 -6.04 0.60 -2.55
C ILE A 23 -6.31 1.07 -1.12
N ALA A 24 -5.30 1.01 -0.25
CA ALA A 24 -5.34 1.53 1.12
C ALA A 24 -3.92 1.85 1.60
N SER A 25 -3.78 2.83 2.50
CA SER A 25 -2.50 3.18 3.14
C SER A 25 -2.69 3.82 4.51
N GLY A 26 -1.76 3.59 5.44
CA GLY A 26 -1.85 4.16 6.79
C GLY A 26 -0.76 3.66 7.74
N ASP A 27 -0.90 3.97 9.01
CA ASP A 27 0.08 3.63 10.05
C ASP A 27 -0.28 2.35 10.81
N ASP A 28 -1.57 2.06 11.01
CA ASP A 28 -2.07 0.83 11.63
C ASP A 28 -2.38 -0.26 10.59
N ILE A 29 -1.58 -1.32 10.61
CA ILE A 29 -1.72 -2.47 9.72
C ILE A 29 -3.09 -3.15 9.80
N LYS A 30 -3.72 -3.23 10.98
CA LYS A 30 -5.00 -3.92 11.16
C LYS A 30 -6.14 -3.14 10.54
N GLU A 31 -6.13 -1.82 10.70
CA GLU A 31 -7.13 -0.93 10.11
C GLU A 31 -7.08 -1.00 8.58
N ILE A 32 -5.88 -0.99 8.01
CA ILE A 32 -5.69 -1.01 6.55
C ILE A 32 -6.08 -2.36 5.95
N ILE A 33 -5.73 -3.48 6.60
CA ILE A 33 -6.16 -4.81 6.15
C ILE A 33 -7.68 -4.89 6.19
N LYS A 34 -8.31 -4.42 7.28
CA LYS A 34 -9.77 -4.42 7.39
C LYS A 34 -10.40 -3.57 6.29
N GLU A 35 -9.90 -2.36 6.06
CA GLU A 35 -10.38 -1.48 4.98
C GLU A 35 -10.28 -2.15 3.61
N ALA A 36 -9.17 -2.83 3.33
CA ALA A 36 -8.98 -3.56 2.08
C ALA A 36 -9.94 -4.75 1.95
N GLN A 37 -10.17 -5.52 3.01
CA GLN A 37 -11.12 -6.63 3.03
C GLN A 37 -12.56 -6.16 2.88
N ASP A 38 -12.93 -5.05 3.54
CA ASP A 38 -14.28 -4.50 3.45
C ASP A 38 -14.60 -3.99 2.01
N LYS A 39 -13.60 -3.43 1.32
CA LYS A 39 -13.75 -2.95 -0.07
C LYS A 39 -13.59 -4.06 -1.12
N TYR A 40 -12.74 -5.06 -0.86
CA TYR A 40 -12.38 -6.11 -1.81
C TYR A 40 -12.40 -7.49 -1.14
N PRO A 41 -13.58 -7.98 -0.70
CA PRO A 41 -13.69 -9.13 0.21
C PRO A 41 -13.22 -10.48 -0.39
N ASN A 42 -13.17 -10.60 -1.71
CA ASN A 42 -12.82 -11.85 -2.39
C ASN A 42 -11.46 -11.79 -3.12
N GLU A 43 -10.74 -10.67 -3.00
CA GLU A 43 -9.50 -10.44 -3.72
C GLU A 43 -8.28 -10.75 -2.86
N LYS A 44 -7.20 -11.18 -3.50
CA LYS A 44 -5.89 -11.32 -2.87
C LYS A 44 -5.08 -10.06 -3.11
N PHE A 45 -4.63 -9.44 -2.05
CA PHE A 45 -3.83 -8.22 -2.10
C PHE A 45 -2.46 -8.42 -1.45
N ILE A 46 -1.50 -7.59 -1.86
CA ILE A 46 -0.16 -7.54 -1.30
C ILE A 46 -0.12 -6.45 -0.25
N LEU A 47 0.45 -6.77 0.90
CA LEU A 47 0.72 -5.80 1.97
C LEU A 47 2.21 -5.50 2.01
N ALA A 48 2.56 -4.21 2.00
CA ALA A 48 3.96 -3.77 2.05
C ALA A 48 4.13 -2.57 3.00
N LYS A 49 5.27 -2.49 3.68
CA LYS A 49 5.68 -1.30 4.42
C LYS A 49 6.60 -0.47 3.55
N VAL A 50 6.22 0.77 3.28
CA VAL A 50 7.05 1.69 2.51
C VAL A 50 8.13 2.26 3.45
N PRO A 51 9.42 2.17 3.11
CA PRO A 51 10.49 2.73 3.93
C PRO A 51 10.45 4.27 3.90
N GLU A 52 10.87 4.90 5.01
CA GLU A 52 10.88 6.37 5.15
C GLU A 52 11.94 7.04 4.26
N LYS A 53 13.06 6.34 4.02
CA LYS A 53 14.17 6.79 3.18
C LYS A 53 14.24 5.91 1.95
N GLY A 54 14.70 6.52 0.85
CA GLY A 54 14.62 5.97 -0.50
C GLY A 54 15.02 4.50 -0.57
N ALA A 55 14.09 3.69 -1.07
CA ALA A 55 14.34 2.31 -1.47
C ALA A 55 13.71 2.11 -2.85
N MET A 56 14.47 1.51 -3.75
CA MET A 56 13.95 0.98 -5.00
C MET A 56 13.71 -0.50 -4.78
N ILE A 57 12.45 -0.93 -4.89
CA ILE A 57 12.05 -2.33 -4.87
C ILE A 57 11.80 -2.71 -6.33
N TYR A 58 12.50 -3.72 -6.83
CA TYR A 58 12.41 -4.24 -8.19
C TYR A 58 12.15 -5.74 -8.18
#